data_AF-A0AAD7HM70-F1
#
_entry.id   AF-A0AAD7HM70-F1
#
_cell.length_a   1.000
_cell.length_b   1.000
_cell.length_c   1.000
_cell.angle_alpha   90.00
_cell.angle_beta   90.00
_cell.angle_gamma   90.00
#
_symmetry.space_group_name_H-M   'P 1'
#
loop_
_entity.id
_entity.type
_entity.pdbx_description
1 polymer ?
#
loop_
_entity_poly.entity_id
_entity_poly.type
_entity_poly.pdbx_seq_one_letter_code
_entity_poly.pdbx_strand_id
1 'polypeptide(L)'
;MPGMSAQELEARIEKISADIDLQKEVLKKLEHSKAITQRQLNAVRDPVARLPFEISSEIFIQCLPSRPEPGLHHIPMILLNICHTWTEIALSTPALWAAIHIVFPRHEGFKEFLQAWLKRAQNRPLSISLHRRFGDDITTTVKKHSQQIRNLDIYHHSEPEDEQKANVDLLGGLGSLPNLEMLTIRDSGTDGAVGWSYVEAVEALRLAPNLINCTFHRILKTYSIPGKAPQHLVHPHLRQLSFGDRGDYEHYSSDDHILHHLSLPDLRNLTLSPLFCISDEDLYSFFKRSSPPLQELVMTDRKYRHQPLRLDACLRLIPTLTRLELWDPQRDLMEKLFTDLAESPTGFLPALRDLSIPRHFITLSWEAMLRALSVRRTQIAYFRATKFKKRQSYHDHGALGLPPNPLILAAFRELVADGMELRIGTEEQDFI
;
A
#
# COMPACT_ATOMS: atom_id res chain seq x y z
N MET A 1 40.50 69.65 -53.63
CA MET A 1 40.56 69.51 -52.17
C MET A 1 41.81 68.71 -51.85
N PRO A 2 42.72 69.17 -50.97
CA PRO A 2 43.92 68.41 -50.64
C PRO A 2 43.50 67.09 -49.98
N GLY A 3 43.91 65.96 -50.54
CA GLY A 3 43.64 64.65 -49.97
C GLY A 3 44.43 64.46 -48.69
N MET A 4 43.79 63.97 -47.63
CA MET A 4 44.46 63.63 -46.36
C MET A 4 45.63 62.67 -46.64
N SER A 5 46.76 62.92 -46.01
CA SER A 5 47.95 62.07 -46.15
C SER A 5 47.75 60.71 -45.46
N ALA A 6 48.48 59.70 -45.90
CA ALA A 6 48.40 58.35 -45.31
C ALA A 6 48.66 58.37 -43.78
N GLN A 7 49.60 59.20 -43.31
CA GLN A 7 49.89 59.37 -41.89
C GLN A 7 48.72 59.95 -41.08
N GLU A 8 47.94 60.88 -41.65
CA GLU A 8 46.77 61.44 -40.98
C GLU A 8 45.63 60.43 -40.85
N LEU A 9 45.51 59.52 -41.82
CA LEU A 9 44.54 58.42 -41.78
C LEU A 9 44.97 57.36 -40.76
N GLU A 10 46.25 57.01 -40.70
CA GLU A 10 46.80 56.08 -39.70
C GLU A 10 46.61 56.59 -38.27
N ALA A 11 46.93 57.86 -38.00
CA ALA A 11 46.70 58.47 -36.70
C ALA A 11 45.21 58.54 -36.31
N ARG A 12 44.31 58.73 -37.29
CA ARG A 12 42.85 58.66 -37.06
C ARG A 12 42.40 57.24 -36.73
N ILE A 13 42.92 56.23 -37.42
CA ILE A 13 42.61 54.83 -37.14
C ILE A 13 43.07 54.45 -35.75
N GLU A 14 44.30 54.82 -35.37
CA GLU A 14 44.85 54.52 -34.04
C GLU A 14 44.00 55.16 -32.92
N LYS A 15 43.58 56.42 -33.12
CA LYS A 15 42.67 57.09 -32.19
C LYS A 15 41.30 56.42 -32.11
N ILE A 16 40.71 56.02 -33.24
CA ILE A 16 39.42 55.32 -33.28
C ILE A 16 39.54 53.95 -32.59
N SER A 17 40.64 53.22 -32.81
CA SER A 17 40.89 51.93 -32.14
C SER A 17 41.01 52.09 -30.62
N ALA A 18 41.72 53.13 -30.15
CA ALA A 18 41.81 53.42 -28.72
C ALA A 18 40.44 53.77 -28.10
N ASP A 19 39.62 54.55 -28.81
CA ASP A 19 38.25 54.88 -28.37
C ASP A 19 37.34 53.64 -28.32
N ILE A 20 37.47 52.72 -29.29
CA ILE A 20 36.73 51.44 -29.30
C ILE A 20 37.11 50.60 -28.08
N ASP A 21 38.39 50.48 -27.74
CA ASP A 21 38.83 49.67 -26.62
C ASP A 21 38.41 50.28 -25.28
N LEU A 22 38.42 51.62 -25.17
CA LEU A 22 37.86 52.31 -24.01
C LEU A 22 36.37 52.04 -23.85
N GLN A 23 35.60 52.11 -24.95
CA GLN A 23 34.16 51.83 -24.92
C GLN A 23 33.84 50.38 -24.56
N LYS A 24 34.63 49.41 -25.03
CA LYS A 24 34.49 48.00 -24.64
C LYS A 24 34.68 47.80 -23.14
N GLU A 25 35.65 48.48 -22.54
CA GLU A 25 35.90 48.35 -21.11
C GLU A 25 34.79 48.97 -20.25
N VAL A 26 34.22 50.10 -20.69
CA VAL A 26 33.03 50.68 -20.09
C VAL A 26 31.83 49.74 -20.21
N LEU A 27 31.61 49.14 -21.39
CA LEU A 27 30.53 48.18 -21.62
C LEU A 27 30.65 46.99 -20.66
N LYS A 28 31.85 46.43 -20.52
CA LYS A 28 32.13 45.29 -19.62
C LYS A 28 31.81 45.61 -18.15
N LYS A 29 32.17 46.83 -17.69
CA LYS A 29 31.82 47.31 -16.34
C LYS A 29 30.31 47.47 -16.16
N LEU A 30 29.62 48.03 -17.16
CA LEU A 30 28.17 48.21 -17.12
C LEU A 30 27.43 46.87 -17.14
N GLU A 31 27.89 45.89 -17.92
CA GLU A 31 27.35 44.52 -17.93
C GLU A 31 27.50 43.84 -16.57
N HIS A 32 28.67 43.99 -15.93
CA HIS A 32 28.90 43.48 -14.59
C HIS A 32 27.95 44.11 -13.55
N SER A 33 27.81 45.44 -13.58
CA SER A 33 26.91 46.19 -12.69
C SER A 33 25.43 45.81 -12.91
N LYS A 34 25.01 45.64 -14.18
CA LYS A 34 23.68 45.16 -14.55
C LYS A 34 23.44 43.75 -13.99
N ALA A 35 24.41 42.84 -14.09
CA ALA A 35 24.28 41.48 -13.56
C ALA A 35 24.13 41.47 -12.03
N ILE A 36 24.87 42.31 -11.31
CA ILE A 36 24.73 42.47 -9.85
C ILE A 36 23.34 43.00 -9.49
N THR A 37 22.91 44.07 -10.15
CA THR A 37 21.61 44.71 -9.89
C THR A 37 20.45 43.76 -10.21
N GLN A 38 20.57 42.99 -11.29
CA GLN A 38 19.57 41.97 -11.66
C GLN A 38 19.46 40.86 -10.60
N ARG A 39 20.59 40.41 -10.03
CA ARG A 39 20.58 39.44 -8.92
C ARG A 39 19.90 40.01 -7.67
N GLN A 40 20.18 41.26 -7.30
CA GLN A 40 19.53 41.92 -6.17
C GLN A 40 18.02 42.07 -6.38
N LEU A 41 17.59 42.47 -7.58
CA LEU A 41 16.17 42.57 -7.93
C LEU A 41 15.48 41.20 -7.85
N ASN A 42 16.12 40.14 -8.35
CA ASN A 42 15.60 38.78 -8.26
C ASN A 42 15.49 38.30 -6.81
N ALA A 43 16.45 38.63 -5.94
CA ALA A 43 16.43 38.27 -4.52
C ALA A 43 15.33 38.99 -3.71
N VAL A 44 14.90 40.18 -4.16
CA VAL A 44 13.74 40.88 -3.57
C VAL A 44 12.42 40.30 -4.08
N ARG A 45 12.37 39.86 -5.34
CA ARG A 45 11.16 39.33 -5.99
C ARG A 45 10.88 37.87 -5.69
N ASP A 46 11.91 37.08 -5.40
CA ASP A 46 11.81 35.65 -5.14
C ASP A 46 12.32 35.32 -3.73
N PRO A 47 11.43 35.27 -2.73
CA PRO A 47 11.79 34.94 -1.35
C PRO A 47 12.54 33.61 -1.20
N VAL A 48 12.32 32.65 -2.10
CA VAL A 48 12.99 31.34 -2.07
C VAL A 48 14.45 31.45 -2.49
N ALA A 49 14.81 32.42 -3.34
CA ALA A 49 16.22 32.68 -3.67
C ALA A 49 17.06 33.18 -2.47
N ARG A 50 16.42 33.49 -1.33
CA ARG A 50 17.10 33.88 -0.08
C ARG A 50 17.26 32.71 0.90
N LEU A 51 16.56 31.61 0.67
CA LEU A 51 16.68 30.43 1.52
C LEU A 51 17.90 29.60 1.08
N PRO A 52 18.64 28.98 2.02
CA PRO A 52 19.62 27.96 1.67
C PRO A 52 18.98 26.82 0.88
N PHE A 53 19.75 26.22 -0.03
CA PHE A 53 19.31 25.12 -0.87
C PHE A 53 18.65 24.00 -0.05
N GLU A 54 19.25 23.65 1.09
CA GLU A 54 18.80 22.57 1.96
C GLU A 54 17.40 22.84 2.51
N ILE A 55 17.14 24.08 2.95
CA ILE A 55 15.85 24.48 3.50
C ILE A 55 14.76 24.46 2.41
N SER A 56 15.06 25.00 1.23
CA SER A 56 14.12 24.94 0.10
C SER A 56 13.84 23.52 -0.34
N SER A 57 14.86 22.67 -0.39
CA SER A 57 14.72 21.25 -0.76
C SER A 57 13.84 20.49 0.24
N GLU A 58 14.01 20.75 1.54
CA GLU A 58 13.20 20.14 2.59
C GLU A 58 11.75 20.62 2.51
N ILE A 59 11.52 21.92 2.32
CA ILE A 59 10.17 22.46 2.10
C ILE A 59 9.50 21.76 0.90
N PHE A 60 10.22 21.58 -0.22
CA PHE A 60 9.66 20.91 -1.39
C PHE A 60 9.32 19.45 -1.13
N ILE A 61 10.15 18.74 -0.37
CA ILE A 61 9.89 17.34 0.03
C ILE A 61 8.65 17.26 0.91
N GLN A 62 8.50 18.16 1.89
CA GLN A 62 7.33 18.19 2.79
C GLN A 62 6.02 18.53 2.05
N CYS A 63 6.11 19.17 0.89
CA CYS A 63 4.96 19.44 0.03
C CYS A 63 4.60 18.27 -0.91
N LEU A 64 5.39 17.18 -0.96
CA LEU A 64 5.07 16.04 -1.80
C LEU A 64 3.76 15.37 -1.36
N PRO A 65 2.83 15.09 -2.29
CA PRO A 65 1.69 14.24 -1.98
C PRO A 65 2.17 12.82 -1.69
N SER A 66 1.37 12.04 -0.96
CA SER A 66 1.66 10.61 -0.70
C SER A 66 1.80 9.77 -1.98
N ARG A 67 1.19 10.23 -3.07
CA ARG A 67 1.25 9.60 -4.41
C ARG A 67 1.50 10.69 -5.46
N PRO A 68 2.76 10.99 -5.80
CA PRO A 68 3.08 12.03 -6.76
C PRO A 68 2.72 11.59 -8.17
N GLU A 69 1.78 12.31 -8.78
CA GLU A 69 1.38 12.12 -10.17
C GLU A 69 2.22 13.02 -11.09
N PRO A 70 2.61 12.55 -12.29
CA PRO A 70 3.45 13.30 -13.21
C PRO A 70 2.73 14.46 -13.94
N GLY A 71 1.65 15.00 -13.38
CA GLY A 71 0.88 16.10 -13.99
C GLY A 71 1.56 17.46 -13.79
N LEU A 72 1.44 18.36 -14.77
CA LEU A 72 2.11 19.67 -14.77
C LEU A 72 1.80 20.55 -13.55
N HIS A 73 0.63 20.37 -12.94
CA HIS A 73 0.17 21.11 -11.76
C HIS A 73 0.41 20.36 -10.45
N HIS A 74 1.04 19.19 -10.50
CA HIS A 74 1.35 18.36 -9.33
C HIS A 74 2.81 18.54 -8.94
N ILE A 75 3.11 18.39 -7.66
CA ILE A 75 4.49 18.33 -7.17
C ILE A 75 5.05 16.94 -7.47
N PRO A 76 6.28 16.82 -8.00
CA PRO A 76 7.30 17.87 -8.16
C PRO A 76 7.25 18.69 -9.45
N MET A 77 6.41 18.34 -10.43
CA MET A 77 6.42 18.96 -11.76
C MET A 77 6.17 20.47 -11.75
N ILE A 78 5.24 20.96 -10.92
CA ILE A 78 4.97 22.40 -10.80
C ILE A 78 6.20 23.19 -10.35
N LEU A 79 7.08 22.58 -9.55
CA LEU A 79 8.32 23.21 -9.07
C LEU A 79 9.28 23.51 -10.22
N LEU A 80 9.20 22.76 -11.32
CA LEU A 80 10.01 23.00 -12.52
C LEU A 80 9.56 24.21 -13.33
N ASN A 81 8.34 24.72 -13.10
CA ASN A 81 7.69 25.73 -13.94
C ASN A 81 7.52 27.10 -13.27
N ILE A 82 7.98 27.28 -12.02
CA ILE A 82 7.78 28.53 -11.26
C ILE A 82 8.85 29.56 -11.60
N CYS A 83 10.13 29.24 -11.35
CA CYS A 83 11.27 30.08 -11.70
C CYS A 83 12.54 29.23 -11.81
N HIS A 84 13.60 29.80 -12.39
CA HIS A 84 14.89 29.09 -12.57
C HIS A 84 15.46 28.52 -11.27
N THR A 85 15.39 29.26 -10.16
CA THR A 85 15.91 28.82 -8.86
C THR A 85 15.19 27.56 -8.37
N TRP A 86 13.86 27.53 -8.46
CA TRP A 86 13.06 26.37 -8.05
C TRP A 86 13.30 25.18 -8.95
N THR A 87 13.43 25.41 -10.26
CA THR A 87 13.78 24.36 -11.22
C THR A 87 15.13 23.74 -10.86
N GLU A 88 16.15 24.55 -10.58
CA GLU A 88 17.49 24.06 -10.20
C GLU A 88 17.46 23.26 -8.89
N ILE A 89 16.76 23.77 -7.87
CA ILE A 89 16.60 23.08 -6.58
C ILE A 89 15.88 21.75 -6.78
N ALA A 90 14.74 21.75 -7.48
CA ALA A 90 13.94 20.55 -7.70
C ALA A 90 14.69 19.48 -8.51
N LEU A 91 15.38 19.88 -9.59
CA LEU A 91 16.20 18.97 -10.39
C LEU A 91 17.38 18.39 -9.60
N SER A 92 17.94 19.16 -8.67
CA SER A 92 19.08 18.76 -7.83
C SER A 92 18.67 18.06 -6.53
N THR A 93 17.37 17.80 -6.32
CA THR A 93 16.85 17.14 -5.11
C THR A 93 16.29 15.75 -5.45
N PRO A 94 17.08 14.66 -5.36
CA PRO A 94 16.66 13.32 -5.81
C PRO A 94 15.43 12.76 -5.08
N ALA A 95 15.13 13.23 -3.87
CA ALA A 95 14.02 12.73 -3.04
C ALA A 95 12.67 13.03 -3.69
N LEU A 96 12.57 14.15 -4.40
CA LEU A 96 11.38 14.55 -5.14
C LEU A 96 11.01 13.55 -6.25
N TRP A 97 11.99 12.78 -6.74
CA TRP A 97 11.85 11.88 -7.87
C TRP A 97 11.81 10.40 -7.45
N ALA A 98 11.95 10.11 -6.14
CA ALA A 98 12.00 8.75 -5.62
C ALA A 98 10.65 8.02 -5.62
N ALA A 99 9.55 8.72 -5.90
CA ALA A 99 8.23 8.13 -6.04
C ALA A 99 7.54 8.60 -7.31
N ILE A 100 6.71 7.74 -7.91
CA ILE A 100 5.86 8.09 -9.07
C ILE A 100 4.59 7.23 -9.10
N HIS A 101 3.45 7.88 -9.28
CA HIS A 101 2.14 7.25 -9.52
C HIS A 101 1.74 7.42 -10.98
N ILE A 102 1.76 6.33 -11.74
CA ILE A 102 1.47 6.31 -13.17
C ILE A 102 0.08 5.70 -13.38
N VAL A 103 -0.89 6.53 -13.81
CA VAL A 103 -2.28 6.09 -14.02
C VAL A 103 -2.56 5.82 -15.50
N PHE A 104 -2.21 6.73 -16.41
CA PHE A 104 -2.50 6.59 -17.84
C PHE A 104 -1.39 7.19 -18.73
N PRO A 105 -0.47 6.40 -19.29
CA PRO A 105 0.48 6.87 -20.27
C PRO A 105 -0.19 6.86 -21.64
N ARG A 106 -0.74 8.00 -22.08
CA ARG A 106 -1.40 8.11 -23.40
C ARG A 106 -0.71 9.07 -24.38
N HIS A 107 0.51 9.50 -24.09
CA HIS A 107 1.20 10.47 -24.92
C HIS A 107 2.56 9.93 -25.38
N GLU A 108 2.90 10.24 -26.64
CA GLU A 108 4.24 10.06 -27.17
C GLU A 108 5.28 10.75 -26.26
N GLY A 109 6.44 10.13 -26.06
CA GLY A 109 7.48 10.67 -25.18
C GLY A 109 7.40 10.24 -23.71
N PHE A 110 6.37 9.48 -23.30
CA PHE A 110 6.23 9.07 -21.89
C PHE A 110 7.38 8.18 -21.41
N LYS A 111 7.96 7.36 -22.29
CA LYS A 111 9.11 6.52 -21.99
C LYS A 111 10.34 7.35 -21.61
N GLU A 112 10.64 8.37 -22.42
CA GLU A 112 11.74 9.31 -22.22
C GLU A 112 11.53 10.12 -20.93
N PHE A 113 10.28 10.55 -20.70
CA PHE A 113 9.87 11.19 -19.46
C PHE A 113 10.13 10.31 -18.24
N LEU A 114 9.67 9.05 -18.27
CA LEU A 114 9.86 8.09 -17.17
C LEU A 114 11.35 7.81 -16.94
N GLN A 115 12.13 7.63 -18.00
CA GLN A 115 13.59 7.47 -17.89
C GLN A 115 14.24 8.68 -17.24
N ALA A 116 13.84 9.90 -17.64
CA ALA A 116 14.36 11.12 -17.03
C ALA A 116 13.94 11.24 -15.55
N TRP A 117 12.71 10.85 -15.21
CA TRP A 117 12.24 10.82 -13.82
C TRP A 117 13.07 9.85 -12.97
N LEU A 118 13.16 8.58 -13.38
CA LEU A 118 13.89 7.56 -12.64
C LEU A 118 15.39 7.87 -12.54
N LYS A 119 15.99 8.48 -13.56
CA LYS A 119 17.39 8.94 -13.50
C LYS A 119 17.59 10.03 -12.44
N ARG A 120 16.62 10.93 -12.22
CA ARG A 120 16.72 11.99 -11.21
C ARG A 120 16.62 11.47 -9.78
N ALA A 121 16.00 10.31 -9.56
CA ALA A 121 15.98 9.65 -8.25
C ALA A 121 17.37 9.16 -7.82
N GLN A 122 18.32 9.06 -8.77
CA GLN A 122 19.69 8.60 -8.54
C GLN A 122 19.73 7.22 -7.89
N ASN A 123 20.33 7.08 -6.71
CA ASN A 123 20.47 5.81 -5.97
C ASN A 123 19.42 5.66 -4.86
N ARG A 124 18.37 6.49 -4.85
CA ARG A 124 17.34 6.41 -3.81
C ARG A 124 16.43 5.19 -4.03
N PRO A 125 15.93 4.57 -2.94
CA PRO A 125 14.90 3.55 -3.05
C PRO A 125 13.65 4.12 -3.72
N LEU A 126 13.13 3.41 -4.72
CA LEU A 126 12.01 3.84 -5.54
C LEU A 126 10.67 3.28 -5.02
N SER A 127 9.66 4.13 -5.03
CA SER A 127 8.26 3.76 -4.82
C SER A 127 7.47 3.99 -6.12
N ILE A 128 7.16 2.93 -6.82
CA ILE A 128 6.53 3.02 -8.14
C ILE A 128 5.11 2.46 -8.05
N SER A 129 4.15 3.19 -8.58
CA SER A 129 2.78 2.71 -8.73
C SER A 129 2.41 2.70 -10.21
N LEU A 130 1.97 1.53 -10.70
CA LEU A 130 1.77 1.23 -12.11
C LEU A 130 0.38 0.67 -12.37
N HIS A 131 -0.16 0.87 -13.57
CA HIS A 131 -1.36 0.19 -14.05
C HIS A 131 -0.97 -1.09 -14.83
N ARG A 132 -1.74 -2.18 -14.71
CA ARG A 132 -1.49 -3.50 -15.32
C ARG A 132 -1.44 -3.44 -16.86
N ARG A 133 -2.08 -2.43 -17.45
CA ARG A 133 -2.17 -2.23 -18.90
C ARG A 133 -0.88 -1.69 -19.54
N PHE A 134 0.23 -1.62 -18.80
CA PHE A 134 1.47 -1.10 -19.35
C PHE A 134 2.15 -2.11 -20.26
N GLY A 135 2.49 -1.66 -21.47
CA GLY A 135 3.22 -2.45 -22.46
C GLY A 135 4.71 -2.59 -22.13
N ASP A 136 5.39 -3.36 -22.97
CA ASP A 136 6.79 -3.77 -22.79
C ASP A 136 7.77 -2.60 -22.62
N ASP A 137 7.49 -1.44 -23.20
CA ASP A 137 8.37 -0.26 -23.07
C ASP A 137 8.47 0.29 -21.65
N ILE A 138 7.37 0.23 -20.88
CA ILE A 138 7.35 0.70 -19.50
C ILE A 138 7.95 -0.36 -18.58
N THR A 139 7.60 -1.64 -18.78
CA THR A 139 8.16 -2.75 -17.99
C THR A 139 9.67 -2.84 -18.17
N THR A 140 10.18 -2.68 -19.40
CA THR A 140 11.63 -2.66 -19.67
C THR A 140 12.33 -1.46 -19.05
N THR A 141 11.68 -0.29 -19.00
CA THR A 141 12.24 0.90 -18.36
C THR A 141 12.31 0.73 -16.83
N VAL A 142 11.23 0.24 -16.22
CA VAL A 142 11.18 -0.03 -14.77
C VAL A 142 12.16 -1.14 -14.38
N LYS A 143 12.25 -2.21 -15.18
CA LYS A 143 13.20 -3.32 -14.99
C LYS A 143 14.65 -2.88 -14.86
N LYS A 144 15.08 -1.85 -15.60
CA LYS A 144 16.44 -1.30 -15.50
C LYS A 144 16.77 -0.75 -14.11
N HIS A 145 15.74 -0.38 -13.34
CA HIS A 145 15.86 0.14 -11.98
C HIS A 145 15.44 -0.88 -10.92
N SER A 146 15.33 -2.18 -11.24
CA SER A 146 14.83 -3.22 -10.32
C SER A 146 15.55 -3.26 -8.96
N GLN A 147 16.85 -2.97 -8.95
CA GLN A 147 17.66 -2.90 -7.72
C GLN A 147 17.31 -1.73 -6.81
N GLN A 148 16.64 -0.69 -7.32
CA GLN A 148 16.24 0.47 -6.54
C GLN A 148 14.79 0.36 -6.06
N ILE A 149 13.95 -0.46 -6.71
CA ILE A 149 12.52 -0.56 -6.38
C ILE A 149 12.35 -1.20 -5.01
N ARG A 150 11.80 -0.42 -4.07
CA ARG A 150 11.51 -0.83 -2.70
C ARG A 150 10.02 -1.01 -2.46
N ASN A 151 9.20 -0.18 -3.10
CA ASN A 151 7.74 -0.29 -3.05
C ASN A 151 7.18 -0.35 -4.47
N LEU A 152 6.28 -1.31 -4.72
CA LEU A 152 5.60 -1.48 -5.99
C LEU A 152 4.10 -1.64 -5.74
N ASP A 153 3.29 -0.79 -6.36
CA ASP A 153 1.83 -0.86 -6.33
C ASP A 153 1.31 -1.06 -7.76
N ILE A 154 0.57 -2.12 -8.04
CA ILE A 154 0.09 -2.46 -9.37
C ILE A 154 -1.43 -2.40 -9.39
N TYR A 155 -2.01 -1.56 -10.24
CA TYR A 155 -3.44 -1.33 -10.39
C TYR A 155 -3.96 -2.06 -11.61
N HIS A 156 -4.91 -2.96 -11.44
CA HIS A 156 -5.71 -3.51 -12.52
C HIS A 156 -7.08 -2.81 -12.55
N HIS A 157 -7.40 -2.21 -13.69
CA HIS A 157 -8.75 -1.79 -14.05
C HIS A 157 -9.11 -2.47 -15.36
N SER A 158 -10.08 -3.38 -15.31
CA SER A 158 -10.69 -3.98 -16.49
C SER A 158 -11.99 -3.24 -16.81
N GLU A 159 -12.07 -2.66 -18.00
CA GLU A 159 -13.38 -2.36 -18.60
C GLU A 159 -13.76 -3.59 -19.44
N PRO A 160 -15.06 -3.91 -19.62
CA PRO A 160 -15.49 -5.11 -20.34
C PRO A 160 -14.95 -5.23 -21.77
N GLU A 161 -14.61 -4.11 -22.40
CA GLU A 161 -14.08 -4.05 -23.77
C GLU A 161 -12.58 -4.37 -23.86
N ASP A 162 -11.86 -4.47 -22.74
CA ASP A 162 -10.40 -4.58 -22.66
C ASP A 162 -9.87 -6.01 -22.45
N GLU A 163 -10.73 -7.03 -22.48
CA GLU A 163 -10.38 -8.44 -22.19
C GLU A 163 -9.21 -8.96 -23.04
N GLN A 164 -9.06 -8.48 -24.28
CA GLN A 164 -7.99 -8.92 -25.19
C GLN A 164 -6.61 -8.29 -24.91
N LYS A 165 -6.51 -7.22 -24.10
CA LYS A 165 -5.23 -6.55 -23.76
C LYS A 165 -4.74 -6.79 -22.32
N ALA A 166 -5.55 -7.42 -21.47
CA ALA A 166 -5.23 -7.67 -20.06
C ALA A 166 -4.13 -8.73 -19.83
N ASN A 167 -3.67 -9.42 -20.89
CA ASN A 167 -2.76 -10.56 -20.84
C ASN A 167 -1.26 -10.23 -20.90
N VAL A 168 -0.84 -8.98 -20.63
CA VAL A 168 0.60 -8.70 -20.51
C VAL A 168 1.07 -9.18 -19.15
N ASP A 169 1.97 -10.16 -19.13
CA ASP A 169 2.68 -10.63 -17.93
C ASP A 169 3.62 -9.52 -17.42
N LEU A 170 3.02 -8.51 -16.77
CA LEU A 170 3.72 -7.34 -16.25
C LEU A 170 4.83 -7.78 -15.29
N LEU A 171 4.57 -8.78 -14.46
CA LEU A 171 5.51 -9.28 -13.46
C LEU A 171 6.68 -10.01 -14.11
N GLY A 172 6.43 -10.93 -15.05
CA GLY A 172 7.49 -11.58 -15.83
C GLY A 172 8.35 -10.57 -16.60
N GLY A 173 7.74 -9.49 -17.09
CA GLY A 173 8.44 -8.37 -17.73
C GLY A 173 9.43 -7.68 -16.78
N LEU A 174 9.03 -7.40 -15.53
CA LEU A 174 9.85 -6.72 -14.52
C LEU A 174 11.07 -7.53 -14.07
N GLY A 175 11.01 -8.87 -14.14
CA GLY A 175 12.10 -9.75 -13.70
C GLY A 175 12.34 -9.69 -12.18
N SER A 176 13.55 -10.06 -11.73
CA SER A 176 13.87 -10.12 -10.30
C SER A 176 13.91 -8.72 -9.66
N LEU A 177 13.24 -8.59 -8.52
CA LEU A 177 13.08 -7.38 -7.71
C LEU A 177 13.67 -7.63 -6.30
N PRO A 178 15.02 -7.72 -6.16
CA PRO A 178 15.65 -8.21 -4.95
C PRO A 178 15.56 -7.27 -3.74
N ASN A 179 15.29 -5.98 -3.94
CA ASN A 179 15.18 -4.99 -2.86
C ASN A 179 13.74 -4.54 -2.60
N LEU A 180 12.76 -5.23 -3.21
CA LEU A 180 11.36 -4.95 -3.02
C LEU A 180 10.94 -5.38 -1.61
N GLU A 181 10.48 -4.44 -0.80
CA GLU A 181 10.00 -4.66 0.56
C GLU A 181 8.48 -4.65 0.64
N MET A 182 7.82 -3.86 -0.23
CA MET A 182 6.36 -3.74 -0.26
C MET A 182 5.80 -3.96 -1.67
N LEU A 183 4.87 -4.91 -1.79
CA LEU A 183 4.13 -5.18 -3.02
C LEU A 183 2.63 -5.06 -2.73
N THR A 184 1.95 -4.21 -3.47
CA THR A 184 0.49 -4.15 -3.46
C THR A 184 -0.02 -4.43 -4.87
N ILE A 185 -0.95 -5.36 -5.00
CA ILE A 185 -1.65 -5.65 -6.24
C ILE A 185 -3.13 -5.33 -6.03
N ARG A 186 -3.59 -4.32 -6.75
CA ARG A 186 -4.96 -3.81 -6.73
C ARG A 186 -5.71 -4.30 -7.95
N ASP A 187 -6.97 -4.59 -7.75
CA ASP A 187 -7.89 -4.93 -8.82
C ASP A 187 -9.21 -4.21 -8.56
N SER A 188 -9.71 -3.53 -9.59
CA SER A 188 -10.95 -2.77 -9.59
C SER A 188 -11.93 -3.27 -10.66
N GLY A 189 -11.67 -4.44 -11.24
CA GLY A 189 -12.49 -5.00 -12.31
C GLY A 189 -13.92 -5.32 -11.90
N THR A 190 -14.83 -5.25 -12.87
CA THR A 190 -16.23 -5.70 -12.75
C THR A 190 -16.33 -7.23 -12.92
N ASP A 191 -17.52 -7.79 -12.71
CA ASP A 191 -17.77 -9.21 -12.93
C ASP A 191 -17.44 -9.66 -14.36
N GLY A 192 -16.82 -10.84 -14.48
CA GLY A 192 -16.39 -11.43 -15.75
C GLY A 192 -14.96 -11.07 -16.18
N ALA A 193 -14.34 -10.07 -15.57
CA ALA A 193 -13.01 -9.61 -15.96
C ALA A 193 -11.84 -10.55 -15.62
N VAL A 194 -10.76 -10.49 -16.41
CA VAL A 194 -9.49 -11.19 -16.19
C VAL A 194 -8.66 -10.51 -15.08
N GLY A 195 -8.90 -10.89 -13.83
CA GLY A 195 -8.12 -10.47 -12.66
C GLY A 195 -6.79 -11.24 -12.49
N TRP A 196 -6.24 -11.22 -11.28
CA TRP A 196 -4.96 -11.89 -10.97
C TRP A 196 -5.15 -13.34 -10.57
N SER A 197 -4.43 -14.27 -11.19
CA SER A 197 -4.44 -15.68 -10.78
C SER A 197 -3.53 -15.92 -9.56
N TYR A 198 -3.78 -17.01 -8.82
CA TYR A 198 -2.88 -17.42 -7.74
C TYR A 198 -1.50 -17.82 -8.26
N VAL A 199 -1.39 -18.28 -9.51
CA VAL A 199 -0.12 -18.58 -10.17
C VAL A 199 0.73 -17.31 -10.33
N GLU A 200 0.13 -16.23 -10.83
CA GLU A 200 0.80 -14.93 -10.94
C GLU A 200 1.18 -14.38 -9.56
N ALA A 201 0.33 -14.59 -8.54
CA ALA A 201 0.64 -14.16 -7.18
C ALA A 201 1.84 -14.91 -6.58
N VAL A 202 1.95 -16.23 -6.77
CA VAL A 202 3.12 -17.01 -6.34
C VAL A 202 4.38 -16.57 -7.11
N GLU A 203 4.25 -16.29 -8.41
CA GLU A 203 5.37 -15.80 -9.21
C GLU A 203 5.81 -14.40 -8.77
N ALA A 204 4.87 -13.51 -8.42
CA ALA A 204 5.18 -12.20 -7.86
C ALA A 204 6.06 -12.31 -6.61
N LEU A 205 5.70 -13.24 -5.71
CA LEU A 205 6.46 -13.54 -4.50
C LEU A 205 7.82 -14.15 -4.82
N ARG A 206 7.93 -14.98 -5.88
CA ARG A 206 9.20 -15.56 -6.32
C ARG A 206 10.17 -14.50 -6.86
N LEU A 207 9.66 -13.52 -7.60
CA LEU A 207 10.47 -12.45 -8.17
C LEU A 207 11.01 -11.48 -7.12
N ALA A 208 10.36 -11.39 -5.96
CA ALA A 208 10.69 -10.48 -4.87
C ALA A 208 11.11 -11.23 -3.58
N PRO A 209 12.29 -11.88 -3.54
CA PRO A 209 12.66 -12.79 -2.45
C PRO A 209 12.82 -12.14 -1.06
N ASN A 210 13.00 -10.82 -1.00
CA ASN A 210 13.16 -10.05 0.25
C ASN A 210 11.90 -9.26 0.63
N LEU A 211 10.75 -9.63 0.05
CA LEU A 211 9.48 -8.96 0.33
C LEU A 211 9.07 -9.10 1.80
N ILE A 212 8.68 -7.98 2.41
CA ILE A 212 8.28 -7.90 3.82
C ILE A 212 6.75 -7.81 3.92
N ASN A 213 6.13 -7.00 3.07
CA ASN A 213 4.70 -6.74 3.07
C ASN A 213 4.10 -7.02 1.68
N CYS A 214 3.10 -7.89 1.63
CA CYS A 214 2.38 -8.20 0.40
C CYS A 214 0.87 -8.09 0.58
N THR A 215 0.22 -7.37 -0.33
CA THR A 215 -1.24 -7.22 -0.35
C THR A 215 -1.78 -7.53 -1.74
N PHE A 216 -2.70 -8.47 -1.83
CA PHE A 216 -3.47 -8.76 -3.04
C PHE A 216 -4.93 -8.39 -2.78
N HIS A 217 -5.47 -7.36 -3.44
CA HIS A 217 -6.87 -6.94 -3.24
C HIS A 217 -7.92 -7.84 -3.91
N ARG A 218 -7.52 -8.62 -4.91
CA ARG A 218 -8.37 -9.62 -5.57
C ARG A 218 -7.47 -10.65 -6.23
N ILE A 219 -7.69 -11.92 -5.93
CA ILE A 219 -7.12 -13.03 -6.67
C ILE A 219 -8.29 -13.82 -7.24
N LEU A 220 -8.37 -13.91 -8.56
CA LEU A 220 -9.34 -14.70 -9.28
C LEU A 220 -8.86 -16.13 -9.50
N LYS A 221 -9.86 -17.00 -9.68
CA LYS A 221 -9.70 -18.41 -9.98
C LYS A 221 -9.25 -18.70 -11.42
N THR A 222 -9.62 -17.85 -12.37
CA THR A 222 -9.82 -18.29 -13.76
C THR A 222 -8.60 -18.21 -14.67
N TYR A 223 -8.42 -19.33 -15.39
CA TYR A 223 -7.45 -19.64 -16.44
C TYR A 223 -6.01 -19.81 -15.99
N SER A 224 -5.75 -20.86 -15.17
CA SER A 224 -4.45 -21.53 -15.22
C SER A 224 -4.12 -21.77 -16.68
N ILE A 225 -3.06 -21.14 -17.19
CA ILE A 225 -2.47 -21.55 -18.47
C ILE A 225 -2.17 -23.04 -18.28
N PRO A 226 -2.74 -23.95 -19.09
CA PRO A 226 -2.55 -25.38 -18.92
C PRO A 226 -1.05 -25.70 -18.85
N GLY A 227 -0.58 -26.30 -17.75
CA GLY A 227 0.81 -26.78 -17.61
C GLY A 227 1.76 -26.01 -16.68
N LYS A 228 1.33 -24.96 -15.97
CA LYS A 228 2.14 -24.29 -14.93
C LYS A 228 1.45 -24.32 -13.56
N ALA A 229 1.34 -25.49 -12.94
CA ALA A 229 1.06 -25.53 -11.50
C ALA A 229 2.20 -24.81 -10.77
N PRO A 230 1.92 -23.84 -9.89
CA PRO A 230 2.98 -23.08 -9.26
C PRO A 230 3.79 -24.01 -8.35
N GLN A 231 5.12 -23.99 -8.53
CA GLN A 231 6.01 -24.72 -7.63
C GLN A 231 5.90 -24.14 -6.23
N HIS A 232 5.96 -25.03 -5.24
CA HIS A 232 6.01 -24.65 -3.83
C HIS A 232 7.10 -23.60 -3.58
N LEU A 233 6.75 -22.53 -2.87
CA LEU A 233 7.60 -21.38 -2.59
C LEU A 233 7.74 -21.21 -1.08
N VAL A 234 8.98 -21.23 -0.60
CA VAL A 234 9.32 -20.78 0.75
C VAL A 234 9.73 -19.33 0.66
N HIS A 235 9.01 -18.45 1.36
CA HIS A 235 9.34 -17.02 1.40
C HIS A 235 9.80 -16.63 2.82
N PRO A 236 11.11 -16.49 3.05
CA PRO A 236 11.68 -16.44 4.40
C PRO A 236 11.45 -15.12 5.15
N HIS A 237 11.20 -14.02 4.44
CA HIS A 237 11.17 -12.66 5.02
C HIS A 237 9.79 -12.01 5.04
N LEU A 238 8.74 -12.71 4.54
CA LEU A 238 7.42 -12.12 4.43
C LEU A 238 6.77 -12.08 5.81
N ARG A 239 6.54 -10.86 6.32
CA ARG A 239 5.97 -10.63 7.66
C ARG A 239 4.50 -10.30 7.62
N GLN A 240 4.04 -9.69 6.54
CA GLN A 240 2.63 -9.37 6.36
C GLN A 240 2.13 -9.87 5.01
N LEU A 241 1.04 -10.63 5.04
CA LEU A 241 0.32 -11.08 3.86
C LEU A 241 -1.17 -10.77 4.02
N SER A 242 -1.72 -10.05 3.07
CA SER A 242 -3.13 -9.70 3.03
C SER A 242 -3.76 -10.10 1.71
N PHE A 243 -4.86 -10.83 1.79
CA PHE A 243 -5.81 -11.01 0.69
C PHE A 243 -7.04 -10.16 1.02
N GLY A 244 -7.28 -9.11 0.23
CA GLY A 244 -8.33 -8.11 0.44
C GLY A 244 -9.64 -8.44 -0.26
N ASP A 245 -10.72 -7.80 0.22
CA ASP A 245 -12.09 -7.92 -0.28
C ASP A 245 -12.49 -6.70 -1.13
N ARG A 246 -13.16 -6.97 -2.27
CA ARG A 246 -14.05 -6.04 -2.98
C ARG A 246 -15.10 -6.77 -3.84
N GLY A 247 -15.67 -7.89 -3.39
CA GLY A 247 -16.66 -8.58 -4.23
C GLY A 247 -17.62 -9.51 -3.49
N ASP A 248 -18.91 -9.31 -3.71
CA ASP A 248 -20.03 -10.10 -3.16
C ASP A 248 -20.28 -11.43 -3.90
N TYR A 249 -19.23 -12.06 -4.44
CA TYR A 249 -19.42 -13.09 -5.47
C TYR A 249 -19.22 -14.52 -4.96
N GLU A 250 -20.32 -15.26 -4.98
CA GLU A 250 -20.43 -16.67 -4.63
C GLU A 250 -20.01 -17.59 -5.79
N HIS A 251 -18.73 -17.66 -6.17
CA HIS A 251 -18.36 -18.55 -7.28
C HIS A 251 -17.13 -19.44 -7.03
N TYR A 252 -17.45 -20.71 -6.76
CA TYR A 252 -16.71 -21.96 -6.94
C TYR A 252 -15.47 -22.21 -6.07
N SER A 253 -15.65 -23.01 -5.01
CA SER A 253 -14.59 -23.83 -4.44
C SER A 253 -13.85 -24.60 -5.55
N SER A 254 -12.54 -24.43 -5.65
CA SER A 254 -11.66 -25.45 -6.22
C SER A 254 -10.74 -25.95 -5.13
N ASP A 255 -10.29 -27.18 -5.30
CA ASP A 255 -9.40 -27.89 -4.36
C ASP A 255 -7.96 -27.32 -4.31
N ASP A 256 -7.65 -26.27 -5.07
CA ASP A 256 -6.30 -25.69 -5.19
C ASP A 256 -6.31 -24.21 -4.81
N HIS A 257 -5.56 -23.85 -3.75
CA HIS A 257 -5.52 -22.52 -3.15
C HIS A 257 -4.08 -22.01 -3.06
N ILE A 258 -3.86 -20.69 -3.14
CA ILE A 258 -2.51 -20.10 -3.09
C ILE A 258 -1.71 -20.57 -1.86
N LEU A 259 -2.38 -20.76 -0.73
CA LEU A 259 -1.76 -21.22 0.51
C LEU A 259 -1.15 -22.62 0.40
N HIS A 260 -1.60 -23.50 -0.51
CA HIS A 260 -0.95 -24.81 -0.74
C HIS A 260 0.48 -24.66 -1.21
N HIS A 261 0.77 -23.60 -1.96
CA HIS A 261 2.07 -23.37 -2.59
C HIS A 261 3.01 -22.49 -1.77
N LEU A 262 2.64 -22.09 -0.56
CA LEU A 262 3.42 -21.13 0.24
C LEU A 262 3.91 -21.74 1.55
N SER A 263 5.15 -21.44 1.95
CA SER A 263 5.64 -21.58 3.32
C SER A 263 6.24 -20.28 3.80
N LEU A 264 5.66 -19.71 4.84
CA LEU A 264 5.93 -18.34 5.28
C LEU A 264 6.39 -18.32 6.75
N PRO A 265 7.64 -18.71 7.03
CA PRO A 265 8.11 -18.95 8.40
C PRO A 265 8.30 -17.69 9.27
N ASP A 266 8.43 -16.49 8.71
CA ASP A 266 8.50 -15.21 9.49
C ASP A 266 7.18 -14.42 9.44
N LEU A 267 6.07 -15.05 9.05
CA LEU A 267 4.78 -14.37 8.93
C LEU A 267 4.22 -13.98 10.30
N ARG A 268 3.89 -12.70 10.46
CA ARG A 268 3.38 -12.10 11.71
C ARG A 268 1.95 -11.62 11.60
N ASN A 269 1.55 -11.12 10.43
CA ASN A 269 0.24 -10.56 10.20
C ASN A 269 -0.38 -11.22 8.97
N LEU A 270 -1.52 -11.89 9.16
CA LEU A 270 -2.24 -12.56 8.09
C LEU A 270 -3.68 -12.05 8.03
N THR A 271 -4.06 -11.50 6.89
CA THR A 271 -5.43 -11.09 6.59
C THR A 271 -5.99 -11.95 5.46
N LEU A 272 -7.08 -12.66 5.73
CA LEU A 272 -7.77 -13.52 4.77
C LEU A 272 -9.20 -12.99 4.56
N SER A 273 -9.48 -12.34 3.44
CA SER A 273 -10.82 -11.80 3.13
C SER A 273 -11.11 -11.78 1.62
N PRO A 274 -12.27 -12.31 1.15
CA PRO A 274 -13.18 -13.23 1.82
C PRO A 274 -12.72 -14.70 1.71
N LEU A 275 -13.05 -15.53 2.71
CA LEU A 275 -12.54 -16.91 2.83
C LEU A 275 -13.15 -17.96 1.88
N PHE A 276 -13.99 -17.59 0.90
CA PHE A 276 -14.76 -18.55 0.08
C PHE A 276 -13.92 -19.64 -0.63
N CYS A 277 -12.61 -19.44 -0.75
CA CYS A 277 -11.69 -20.33 -1.45
C CYS A 277 -10.76 -21.16 -0.54
N ILE A 278 -10.81 -21.04 0.79
CA ILE A 278 -9.89 -21.74 1.71
C ILE A 278 -10.64 -22.82 2.48
N SER A 279 -10.19 -24.08 2.39
CA SER A 279 -10.68 -25.14 3.27
C SER A 279 -9.95 -25.14 4.63
N ASP A 280 -10.56 -25.74 5.65
CA ASP A 280 -9.93 -25.90 6.96
C ASP A 280 -8.62 -26.70 6.87
N GLU A 281 -8.58 -27.71 6.00
CA GLU A 281 -7.41 -28.56 5.80
C GLU A 281 -6.25 -27.78 5.16
N ASP A 282 -6.54 -26.85 4.25
CA ASP A 282 -5.55 -26.02 3.58
C ASP A 282 -4.90 -25.06 4.58
N LEU A 283 -5.74 -24.43 5.41
CA LEU A 283 -5.28 -23.50 6.44
C LEU A 283 -4.47 -24.22 7.52
N TYR A 284 -4.94 -25.38 7.97
CA TYR A 284 -4.24 -26.21 8.94
C TYR A 284 -2.88 -26.67 8.39
N SER A 285 -2.86 -27.18 7.15
CA SER A 285 -1.64 -27.62 6.48
C SER A 285 -0.66 -26.46 6.28
N PHE A 286 -1.17 -25.27 5.96
CA PHE A 286 -0.37 -24.05 5.85
C PHE A 286 0.28 -23.67 7.19
N PHE A 287 -0.49 -23.61 8.28
CA PHE A 287 0.07 -23.28 9.61
C PHE A 287 1.03 -24.34 10.11
N LYS A 288 0.73 -25.63 9.89
CA LYS A 288 1.64 -26.72 10.25
C LYS A 288 2.96 -26.64 9.48
N ARG A 289 2.89 -26.40 8.17
CA ARG A 289 4.06 -26.34 7.29
C ARG A 289 4.90 -25.07 7.51
N SER A 290 4.25 -23.92 7.68
CA SER A 290 4.92 -22.63 7.85
C SER A 290 5.38 -22.40 9.29
N SER A 291 4.66 -22.95 10.27
CA SER A 291 4.85 -22.70 11.71
C SER A 291 5.15 -21.23 12.04
N PRO A 292 4.32 -20.28 11.56
CA PRO A 292 4.66 -18.86 11.62
C PRO A 292 4.53 -18.31 13.06
N PRO A 293 5.38 -17.34 13.46
CA PRO A 293 5.23 -16.60 14.72
C PRO A 293 4.12 -15.55 14.61
N LEU A 294 2.92 -16.00 14.23
CA LEU A 294 1.79 -15.14 13.90
C LEU A 294 1.35 -14.35 15.14
N GLN A 295 1.24 -13.03 14.99
CA GLN A 295 0.84 -12.08 16.03
C GLN A 295 -0.58 -11.57 15.80
N GLU A 296 -0.98 -11.40 14.53
CA GLU A 296 -2.29 -10.91 14.15
C GLU A 296 -2.91 -11.78 13.05
N LEU A 297 -4.17 -12.15 13.24
CA LEU A 297 -4.97 -12.91 12.30
C LEU A 297 -6.32 -12.22 12.11
N VAL A 298 -6.60 -11.80 10.89
CA VAL A 298 -7.88 -11.21 10.48
C VAL A 298 -8.53 -12.13 9.47
N MET A 299 -9.75 -12.56 9.74
CA MET A 299 -10.47 -13.54 8.91
C MET A 299 -11.91 -13.09 8.68
N THR A 300 -12.39 -13.23 7.45
CA THR A 300 -13.80 -12.96 7.10
C THR A 300 -14.51 -14.23 6.66
N ASP A 301 -15.44 -14.71 7.48
CA ASP A 301 -16.26 -15.89 7.20
C ASP A 301 -17.63 -15.45 6.66
N ARG A 302 -17.94 -15.71 5.38
CA ARG A 302 -19.20 -15.27 4.79
C ARG A 302 -20.31 -16.30 5.04
N LYS A 303 -21.52 -15.79 5.32
CA LYS A 303 -22.76 -16.52 5.69
C LYS A 303 -23.17 -17.74 4.85
N TYR A 304 -22.67 -17.88 3.63
CA TYR A 304 -23.15 -18.86 2.64
C TYR A 304 -22.30 -20.11 2.52
N ARG A 305 -21.30 -20.30 3.41
CA ARG A 305 -20.60 -21.59 3.47
C ARG A 305 -21.55 -22.72 3.86
N HIS A 306 -21.56 -23.78 3.04
CA HIS A 306 -22.31 -25.01 3.31
C HIS A 306 -21.78 -25.80 4.52
N GLN A 307 -20.53 -25.55 4.95
CA GLN A 307 -19.91 -26.21 6.10
C GLN A 307 -19.23 -25.19 7.03
N PRO A 308 -19.36 -25.36 8.35
CA PRO A 308 -18.71 -24.49 9.33
C PRO A 308 -17.19 -24.67 9.33
N LEU A 309 -16.45 -23.56 9.30
CA LEU A 309 -15.01 -23.56 9.53
C LEU A 309 -14.69 -24.14 10.91
N ARG A 310 -13.85 -25.17 10.96
CA ARG A 310 -13.26 -25.74 12.18
C ARG A 310 -11.89 -25.10 12.45
N LEU A 311 -11.89 -23.80 12.77
CA LEU A 311 -10.65 -23.05 13.03
C LEU A 311 -9.95 -23.43 14.33
N ASP A 312 -10.60 -24.16 15.23
CA ASP A 312 -10.04 -24.49 16.54
C ASP A 312 -8.71 -25.26 16.43
N ALA A 313 -8.63 -26.23 15.52
CA ALA A 313 -7.39 -26.96 15.25
C ALA A 313 -6.29 -26.05 14.68
N CYS A 314 -6.65 -25.10 13.81
CA CYS A 314 -5.73 -24.13 13.23
C CYS A 314 -5.18 -23.16 14.28
N LEU A 315 -6.06 -22.61 15.13
CA LEU A 315 -5.72 -21.64 16.18
C LEU A 315 -4.80 -22.25 17.25
N ARG A 316 -4.90 -23.57 17.50
CA ARG A 316 -3.97 -24.30 18.39
C ARG A 316 -2.53 -24.33 17.87
N LEU A 317 -2.31 -24.20 16.56
CA LEU A 317 -0.97 -24.18 15.96
C LEU A 317 -0.27 -22.81 16.08
N ILE A 318 -0.96 -21.77 16.53
CA ILE A 318 -0.45 -20.39 16.59
C ILE A 318 -0.55 -19.80 18.01
N PRO A 319 0.20 -20.34 18.99
CA PRO A 319 0.13 -19.88 20.38
C PRO A 319 0.63 -18.45 20.59
N THR A 320 1.37 -17.89 19.63
CA THR A 320 1.91 -16.52 19.63
C THR A 320 0.88 -15.45 19.30
N LEU A 321 -0.33 -15.84 18.89
CA LEU A 321 -1.34 -14.90 18.42
C LEU A 321 -1.78 -13.94 19.54
N THR A 322 -1.61 -12.65 19.29
CA THR A 322 -1.95 -11.55 20.21
C THR A 322 -3.26 -10.87 19.86
N ARG A 323 -3.60 -10.84 18.57
CA ARG A 323 -4.80 -10.20 18.04
C ARG A 323 -5.55 -11.13 17.10
N LEU A 324 -6.82 -11.37 17.38
CA LEU A 324 -7.72 -12.15 16.55
C LEU A 324 -8.93 -11.31 16.17
N GLU A 325 -9.15 -11.12 14.87
CA GLU A 325 -10.32 -10.45 14.34
C GLU A 325 -11.11 -11.37 13.41
N LEU A 326 -12.37 -11.62 13.76
CA LEU A 326 -13.28 -12.50 13.03
C LEU A 326 -14.48 -11.69 12.52
N TRP A 327 -14.53 -11.45 11.22
CA TRP A 327 -15.66 -10.84 10.54
C TRP A 327 -16.68 -11.91 10.15
N ASP A 328 -17.95 -11.63 10.47
CA ASP A 328 -19.11 -12.46 10.14
C ASP A 328 -19.05 -13.95 10.57
N PRO A 329 -18.44 -14.32 11.72
CA PRO A 329 -18.23 -15.73 12.07
C PRO A 329 -19.54 -16.48 12.31
N GLN A 330 -19.57 -17.75 11.89
CA GLN A 330 -20.67 -18.66 12.20
C GLN A 330 -20.81 -18.93 13.71
N ARG A 331 -22.04 -19.23 14.15
CA ARG A 331 -22.38 -19.47 15.56
C ARG A 331 -21.57 -20.61 16.18
N ASP A 332 -21.49 -21.75 15.50
CA ASP A 332 -20.78 -22.95 16.02
C ASP A 332 -19.29 -22.68 16.25
N LEU A 333 -18.67 -21.92 15.35
CA LEU A 333 -17.28 -21.48 15.50
C LEU A 333 -17.12 -20.62 16.75
N MET A 334 -18.02 -19.67 16.98
CA MET A 334 -17.98 -18.80 18.15
C MET A 334 -18.22 -19.55 19.46
N GLU A 335 -19.19 -20.47 19.50
CA GLU A 335 -19.45 -21.31 20.68
C GLU A 335 -18.22 -22.15 21.03
N LYS A 336 -17.57 -22.77 20.02
CA LYS A 336 -16.35 -23.55 20.23
C LYS A 336 -15.18 -22.68 20.68
N LEU A 337 -14.97 -21.52 20.05
CA LEU A 337 -13.90 -20.58 20.40
C LEU A 337 -14.00 -20.13 21.86
N PHE A 338 -15.17 -19.69 22.31
CA PHE A 338 -15.33 -19.25 23.71
C PHE A 338 -15.25 -20.41 24.69
N THR A 339 -15.75 -21.59 24.32
CA THR A 339 -15.60 -22.80 25.14
C THR A 339 -14.11 -23.10 25.35
N ASP A 340 -13.31 -23.12 24.27
CA ASP A 340 -11.87 -23.40 24.35
C ASP A 340 -11.10 -22.30 25.10
N LEU A 341 -11.51 -21.03 24.96
CA LEU A 341 -10.95 -19.92 25.74
C LEU A 341 -11.24 -20.07 27.24
N ALA A 342 -12.43 -20.52 27.62
CA ALA A 342 -12.81 -20.73 29.01
C ALA A 342 -12.16 -21.99 29.63
N GLU A 343 -12.10 -23.09 28.89
CA GLU A 343 -11.65 -24.40 29.40
C GLU A 343 -10.12 -24.57 29.37
N SER A 344 -9.40 -23.83 28.53
CA SER A 344 -7.94 -23.97 28.38
C SER A 344 -7.16 -22.66 28.52
N PRO A 345 -7.13 -22.02 29.72
CA PRO A 345 -6.56 -20.69 29.95
C PRO A 345 -5.10 -20.49 29.52
N THR A 346 -4.31 -21.56 29.53
CA THR A 346 -2.88 -21.52 29.17
C THR A 346 -2.56 -22.37 27.94
N GLY A 347 -3.49 -23.23 27.51
CA GLY A 347 -3.27 -24.17 26.41
C GLY A 347 -3.89 -23.73 25.07
N PHE A 348 -4.81 -22.78 25.08
CA PHE A 348 -5.42 -22.23 23.88
C PHE A 348 -5.25 -20.71 23.84
N LEU A 349 -4.61 -20.21 22.78
CA LEU A 349 -4.31 -18.80 22.54
C LEU A 349 -3.77 -18.06 23.80
N PRO A 350 -2.65 -18.52 24.38
CA PRO A 350 -2.13 -17.97 25.65
C PRO A 350 -1.57 -16.55 25.53
N ALA A 351 -1.26 -16.08 24.32
CA ALA A 351 -0.77 -14.72 24.07
C ALA A 351 -1.87 -13.72 23.69
N LEU A 352 -3.12 -14.17 23.54
CA LEU A 352 -4.23 -13.34 23.04
C LEU A 352 -4.53 -12.18 23.99
N ARG A 353 -4.53 -10.96 23.46
CA ARG A 353 -4.82 -9.72 24.17
C ARG A 353 -6.01 -8.98 23.57
N ASP A 354 -6.16 -9.07 22.25
CA ASP A 354 -7.16 -8.32 21.50
C ASP A 354 -8.07 -9.29 20.73
N LEU A 355 -9.35 -9.32 21.07
CA LEU A 355 -10.36 -10.11 20.38
C LEU A 355 -11.45 -9.21 19.81
N SER A 356 -11.60 -9.24 18.48
CA SER A 356 -12.52 -8.37 17.74
C SER A 356 -13.47 -9.22 16.88
N ILE A 357 -14.78 -9.00 17.06
CA ILE A 357 -15.84 -9.69 16.31
C ILE A 357 -16.77 -8.63 15.71
N PRO A 358 -16.32 -7.94 14.66
CA PRO A 358 -17.13 -6.92 14.02
C PRO A 358 -18.32 -7.53 13.27
N ARG A 359 -19.36 -6.70 13.15
CA ARG A 359 -20.55 -6.90 12.30
C ARG A 359 -21.54 -8.02 12.63
N HIS A 360 -21.33 -9.01 13.49
CA HIS A 360 -22.35 -10.06 13.76
C HIS A 360 -22.49 -10.51 15.24
N PHE A 361 -22.62 -9.59 16.22
CA PHE A 361 -22.78 -10.01 17.63
C PHE A 361 -24.01 -10.92 17.95
N ILE A 362 -25.05 -10.96 17.10
CA ILE A 362 -26.32 -11.67 17.38
C ILE A 362 -26.14 -13.19 17.55
N THR A 363 -25.08 -13.77 16.98
CA THR A 363 -24.80 -15.21 17.06
C THR A 363 -24.03 -15.60 18.32
N LEU A 364 -23.62 -14.64 19.15
CA LEU A 364 -22.82 -14.89 20.35
C LEU A 364 -23.70 -15.33 21.52
N SER A 365 -23.35 -16.46 22.14
CA SER A 365 -23.88 -16.82 23.46
C SER A 365 -23.27 -15.90 24.52
N TRP A 366 -24.10 -15.06 25.14
CA TRP A 366 -23.66 -14.16 26.23
C TRP A 366 -22.99 -14.93 27.36
N GLU A 367 -23.53 -16.10 27.73
CA GLU A 367 -22.98 -16.91 28.82
C GLU A 367 -21.60 -17.47 28.49
N ALA A 368 -21.43 -18.05 27.30
CA ALA A 368 -20.14 -18.61 26.88
C ALA A 368 -19.08 -17.52 26.76
N MET A 369 -19.45 -16.38 26.17
CA MET A 369 -18.57 -15.22 26.03
C MET A 369 -18.18 -14.64 27.39
N LEU A 370 -19.15 -14.36 28.28
CA LEU A 370 -18.87 -13.85 29.62
C LEU A 370 -17.99 -14.82 30.41
N ARG A 371 -18.27 -16.12 30.34
CA ARG A 371 -17.44 -17.14 31.00
C ARG A 371 -16.01 -17.08 30.52
N ALA A 372 -15.80 -17.04 29.20
CA ALA A 372 -14.46 -16.95 28.61
C ALA A 372 -13.74 -15.66 29.03
N LEU A 373 -14.39 -14.50 28.90
CA LEU A 373 -13.81 -13.20 29.26
C LEU A 373 -13.52 -13.10 30.76
N SER A 374 -14.38 -13.65 31.62
CA SER A 374 -14.17 -13.66 33.08
C SER A 374 -12.96 -14.52 33.46
N VAL A 375 -12.81 -15.69 32.85
CA VAL A 375 -11.62 -16.55 33.05
C VAL A 375 -10.34 -15.87 32.53
N ARG A 376 -10.46 -15.09 31.46
CA ARG A 376 -9.34 -14.45 30.74
C ARG A 376 -9.17 -12.96 31.05
N ARG A 377 -9.80 -12.45 32.12
CA ARG A 377 -9.92 -11.01 32.40
C ARG A 377 -8.61 -10.25 32.57
N THR A 378 -7.54 -10.93 33.01
CA THR A 378 -6.20 -10.33 33.14
C THR A 378 -5.33 -10.51 31.89
N GLN A 379 -5.79 -11.32 30.93
CA GLN A 379 -5.07 -11.67 29.70
C GLN A 379 -5.60 -10.87 28.50
N ILE A 380 -6.92 -10.88 28.29
CA ILE A 380 -7.59 -10.14 27.23
C ILE A 380 -7.75 -8.69 27.71
N ALA A 381 -7.00 -7.78 27.11
CA ALA A 381 -7.03 -6.37 27.44
C ALA A 381 -8.11 -5.63 26.63
N TYR A 382 -8.41 -6.09 25.42
CA TYR A 382 -9.37 -5.46 24.52
C TYR A 382 -10.35 -6.48 23.94
N PHE A 383 -11.64 -6.20 24.07
CA PHE A 383 -12.71 -6.96 23.44
C PHE A 383 -13.68 -6.06 22.68
N ARG A 384 -13.92 -6.36 21.41
CA ARG A 384 -14.91 -5.66 20.57
C ARG A 384 -15.90 -6.64 19.98
N ALA A 385 -17.20 -6.34 20.09
CA ALA A 385 -18.26 -7.05 19.37
C ALA A 385 -19.32 -6.08 18.86
N THR A 386 -19.53 -5.99 17.54
CA THR A 386 -20.48 -5.04 16.93
C THR A 386 -21.53 -5.70 16.03
N LYS A 387 -22.65 -5.01 15.77
CA LYS A 387 -23.69 -5.38 14.79
C LYS A 387 -23.90 -4.31 13.73
N PHE A 388 -24.22 -4.73 12.50
CA PHE A 388 -24.56 -3.85 11.38
C PHE A 388 -25.95 -3.19 11.54
N LYS A 389 -26.07 -1.90 11.21
CA LYS A 389 -27.34 -1.18 11.11
C LYS A 389 -27.85 -1.27 9.65
N LYS A 390 -28.90 -2.05 9.39
CA LYS A 390 -29.54 -2.01 8.06
C LYS A 390 -30.37 -0.74 7.94
N ARG A 391 -30.11 0.07 6.91
CA ARG A 391 -30.84 1.31 6.59
C ARG A 391 -32.34 1.00 6.36
N GLN A 392 -33.15 1.79 7.07
CA GLN A 392 -34.58 2.07 6.89
C GLN A 392 -35.58 0.93 7.16
N SER A 393 -36.50 1.25 8.07
CA SER A 393 -37.78 0.57 8.31
C SER A 393 -37.67 -0.83 8.91
N TYR A 394 -37.49 -0.91 10.22
CA TYR A 394 -38.39 -1.74 11.01
C TYR A 394 -38.81 -0.96 12.25
N HIS A 395 -40.13 -0.91 12.45
CA HIS A 395 -40.75 -0.40 13.65
C HIS A 395 -40.10 -1.00 14.89
N ASP A 396 -39.97 -0.13 15.88
CA ASP A 396 -39.68 -0.41 17.27
C ASP A 396 -40.41 -1.68 17.76
N HIS A 397 -39.70 -2.80 17.74
CA HIS A 397 -40.07 -3.99 18.48
C HIS A 397 -38.90 -4.30 19.39
N GLY A 398 -39.04 -3.87 20.64
CA GLY A 398 -38.10 -4.16 21.71
C GLY A 398 -37.73 -5.65 21.76
N ALA A 399 -36.56 -5.96 21.23
CA ALA A 399 -35.76 -7.16 21.50
C ALA A 399 -34.47 -7.02 20.67
N LEU A 400 -33.30 -7.27 21.29
CA LEU A 400 -31.97 -7.36 20.65
C LEU A 400 -31.22 -6.03 20.38
N GLY A 401 -31.03 -5.24 21.43
CA GLY A 401 -30.14 -4.07 21.42
C GLY A 401 -29.35 -3.81 22.71
N LEU A 402 -29.58 -4.57 23.78
CA LEU A 402 -28.80 -4.52 25.01
C LEU A 402 -28.52 -5.97 25.42
N PRO A 403 -27.49 -6.24 26.25
CA PRO A 403 -27.45 -7.52 26.91
C PRO A 403 -28.77 -7.71 27.67
N PRO A 404 -29.48 -8.83 27.46
CA PRO A 404 -30.91 -8.94 27.76
C PRO A 404 -31.28 -8.84 29.25
N ASN A 405 -30.30 -8.77 30.16
CA ASN A 405 -30.50 -8.82 31.60
C ASN A 405 -29.49 -7.91 32.33
N PRO A 406 -29.91 -7.12 33.34
CA PRO A 406 -29.04 -6.37 34.25
C PRO A 406 -27.83 -7.15 34.79
N LEU A 407 -27.93 -8.47 34.96
CA LEU A 407 -26.82 -9.32 35.40
C LEU A 407 -25.65 -9.33 34.40
N ILE A 408 -25.93 -9.32 33.10
CA ILE A 408 -24.89 -9.30 32.07
C ILE A 408 -24.21 -7.92 32.04
N LEU A 409 -24.98 -6.84 32.22
CA LEU A 409 -24.43 -5.48 32.34
C LEU A 409 -23.53 -5.34 33.57
N ALA A 410 -23.92 -5.93 34.70
CA ALA A 410 -23.09 -5.96 35.89
C ALA A 410 -21.77 -6.69 35.64
N ALA A 411 -21.81 -7.87 35.00
CA ALA A 411 -20.61 -8.62 34.65
C ALA A 411 -19.67 -7.84 33.72
N PHE A 412 -20.19 -7.11 32.73
CA PHE A 412 -19.35 -6.25 31.89
C PHE A 412 -18.70 -5.11 32.66
N ARG A 413 -19.42 -4.49 33.59
CA ARG A 413 -18.85 -3.44 34.45
C ARG A 413 -17.72 -3.97 35.32
N GLU A 414 -17.82 -5.20 35.81
CA GLU A 414 -16.74 -5.86 36.54
C GLU A 414 -15.51 -6.06 35.65
N LEU A 415 -15.69 -6.54 34.42
CA LEU A 415 -14.58 -6.70 33.46
C LEU A 415 -13.89 -5.36 33.14
N VAL A 416 -14.66 -4.29 32.96
CA VAL A 416 -14.11 -2.93 32.73
C VAL A 416 -13.38 -2.42 33.97
N ALA A 417 -13.91 -2.68 35.16
CA ALA A 417 -13.25 -2.33 36.43
C ALA A 417 -11.92 -3.09 36.62
N ASP A 418 -11.84 -4.32 36.11
CA ASP A 418 -10.61 -5.13 36.06
C ASP A 418 -9.60 -4.64 34.98
N GLY A 419 -9.94 -3.58 34.24
CA GLY A 419 -9.06 -2.90 33.28
C GLY A 419 -9.23 -3.32 31.81
N MET A 420 -10.25 -4.13 31.49
CA MET A 420 -10.56 -4.53 30.12
C MET A 420 -11.24 -3.38 29.35
N GLU A 421 -10.73 -3.02 28.19
CA GLU A 421 -11.44 -2.17 27.25
C GLU A 421 -12.48 -3.02 26.51
N LEU A 422 -13.76 -2.74 26.76
CA LEU A 422 -14.88 -3.50 26.21
C LEU A 422 -15.73 -2.58 25.34
N ARG A 423 -15.92 -2.94 24.06
CA ARG A 423 -16.78 -2.22 23.12
C ARG A 423 -17.83 -3.15 22.56
N ILE A 424 -19.06 -3.03 23.06
CA ILE A 424 -20.19 -3.84 22.60
C ILE A 424 -21.26 -2.90 22.08
N GLY A 425 -21.64 -3.05 20.81
CA GLY A 425 -22.34 -1.96 20.14
C GLY A 425 -22.95 -2.26 18.78
N THR A 426 -23.49 -1.21 18.18
CA THR A 426 -23.63 -1.09 16.74
C THR A 426 -22.38 -0.41 16.16
N GLU A 427 -22.15 -0.47 14.85
CA GLU A 427 -21.02 0.28 14.25
C GLU A 427 -21.06 1.80 14.50
N GLU A 428 -22.23 2.37 14.83
CA GLU A 428 -22.44 3.81 15.04
C GLU A 428 -22.54 4.22 16.53
N GLN A 429 -22.83 3.29 17.43
CA GLN A 429 -23.07 3.56 18.86
C GLN A 429 -22.60 2.38 19.72
N ASP A 430 -21.75 2.66 20.70
CA ASP A 430 -21.33 1.71 21.73
C ASP A 430 -22.34 1.72 22.89
N PHE A 431 -22.70 0.54 23.42
CA PHE A 431 -23.61 0.39 24.56
C PHE A 431 -22.87 0.44 25.90
N ILE A 432 -21.57 0.16 25.89
CA ILE A 432 -20.65 0.10 27.05
C ILE A 432 -19.30 0.63 26.58
#